data_AF-A0A2G2DNR0-F1
#
_entry.id   AF-A0A2G2DNR0-F1
#
_cell.length_a   1.000
_cell.length_b   1.000
_cell.length_c   1.000
_cell.angle_alpha   90.00
_cell.angle_beta   90.00
_cell.angle_gamma   90.00
#
_symmetry.space_group_name_H-M   'P 1'
#
loop_
_entity.id
_entity.type
_entity.pdbx_description
1 polymer ?
#
loop_
_entity_poly.entity_id
_entity_poly.type
_entity_poly.pdbx_seq_one_letter_code
_entity_poly.pdbx_strand_id
1 'polypeptide(L)'
;MTTLFKSPSWDFPKVLSITFFLICVSNFTNAQVGDTVYAEIAAIDQPIMYNRMGAAVPTGMIFALVSDLESGYSVGDAHLRTSKRPRPIVLRANKGNVLIIKFHNLLSPYEAEDLVDAYNTTKPKKVTQSHAVKNYPVTRAAGIHILGTEMADDISSDASFNGVNATSLAAPNETRTYTIIAAEEGAFLLYSTGADIQVGRTNGGQLTNGLFGSLNIQPEGAEYYRSQVTEDLLAQTILRWEVPNADPTEPNKIFHNDTVEKYGIYNKKFEGAFPIIDYNALDTQGNPILRMYTSSPDRPHYRELIHTDLTAIITGPNAGRFPYSENSSSFNNVPASPDRRQPYREFSIHYHEAQNIVQAFPVFYNDITGGG
;
A
#
# COMPACT_ATOMS: atom_id res chain seq x y z
N MET A 1 7.43 -67.66 45.23
CA MET A 1 8.03 -66.36 44.89
C MET A 1 7.20 -65.81 43.74
N THR A 2 5.99 -65.27 43.92
CA THR A 2 5.61 -64.05 44.71
C THR A 2 6.52 -62.89 44.29
N THR A 3 6.08 -61.81 43.64
CA THR A 3 4.87 -60.96 43.78
C THR A 3 4.64 -60.18 42.45
N LEU A 4 3.47 -60.17 41.80
CA LEU A 4 2.24 -59.39 42.07
C LEU A 4 2.43 -57.87 42.16
N PHE A 5 1.97 -57.14 41.14
CA PHE A 5 1.30 -55.85 41.34
C PHE A 5 0.01 -55.80 40.52
N LYS A 6 -1.05 -55.47 41.24
CA LYS A 6 -2.47 -55.62 40.95
C LYS A 6 -3.01 -54.25 40.52
N SER A 7 -3.84 -54.21 39.49
CA SER A 7 -4.57 -53.00 39.08
C SER A 7 -5.59 -52.62 40.16
N PRO A 8 -5.70 -51.33 40.53
CA PRO A 8 -6.80 -50.87 41.37
C PRO A 8 -7.96 -50.38 40.49
N SER A 9 -9.11 -51.02 40.66
CA SER A 9 -10.43 -50.51 40.30
C SER A 9 -10.87 -49.45 41.30
N TRP A 10 -11.34 -48.29 40.83
CA TRP A 10 -12.07 -47.33 41.67
C TRP A 10 -13.29 -46.78 40.92
N ASP A 11 -14.43 -46.97 41.57
CA ASP A 11 -15.77 -46.53 41.17
C ASP A 11 -15.89 -45.01 41.07
N PHE A 12 -16.63 -44.55 40.06
CA PHE A 12 -17.06 -43.16 39.90
C PHE A 12 -18.19 -42.82 40.88
N PRO A 13 -18.04 -41.81 41.76
CA PRO A 13 -19.19 -41.05 42.22
C PRO A 13 -19.50 -39.96 41.20
N LYS A 14 -20.73 -39.96 40.68
CA LYS A 14 -21.28 -38.85 39.87
C LYS A 14 -21.35 -37.60 40.75
N VAL A 15 -20.35 -36.73 40.66
CA VAL A 15 -20.42 -35.37 41.18
C VAL A 15 -20.61 -34.43 39.99
N LEU A 16 -21.78 -33.79 39.95
CA LEU A 16 -22.16 -32.77 39.00
C LEU A 16 -21.33 -31.50 39.29
N SER A 17 -20.12 -31.41 38.71
CA SER A 17 -19.33 -30.17 38.75
C SER A 17 -19.85 -29.20 37.69
N ILE A 18 -20.57 -28.18 38.15
CA ILE A 18 -20.84 -26.96 37.40
C ILE A 18 -19.51 -26.20 37.30
N THR A 19 -18.80 -26.41 36.19
CA THR A 19 -17.60 -25.62 35.88
C THR A 19 -18.05 -24.23 35.44
N PHE A 20 -17.95 -23.26 36.35
CA PHE A 20 -18.00 -21.85 36.01
C PHE A 20 -16.83 -21.56 35.08
N PHE A 21 -17.11 -21.31 33.80
CA PHE A 21 -16.12 -20.86 32.84
C PHE A 21 -15.77 -19.41 33.22
N LEU A 22 -14.78 -19.26 34.11
CA LEU A 22 -14.19 -17.97 34.41
C LEU A 22 -13.45 -17.56 33.13
N ILE A 23 -14.11 -16.74 32.31
CA ILE A 23 -13.43 -16.01 31.24
C ILE A 23 -12.44 -15.11 31.97
N CYS A 24 -11.19 -15.54 32.06
CA CYS A 24 -10.08 -14.65 32.32
C CYS A 24 -10.03 -13.70 31.13
N VAL A 25 -10.76 -12.60 31.25
CA VAL A 25 -10.47 -11.37 30.51
C VAL A 25 -9.10 -10.96 31.03
N SER A 26 -8.05 -11.35 30.32
CA SER A 26 -6.76 -10.72 30.47
C SER A 26 -6.98 -9.25 30.10
N ASN A 27 -7.19 -8.43 31.12
CA ASN A 27 -7.10 -6.99 30.99
C ASN A 27 -5.68 -6.70 30.51
N PHE A 28 -5.51 -6.46 29.21
CA PHE A 28 -4.32 -5.81 28.70
C PHE A 28 -4.30 -4.43 29.34
N THR A 29 -3.49 -4.30 30.38
CA THR A 29 -3.17 -3.03 31.02
C THR A 29 -2.44 -2.17 30.00
N ASN A 30 -3.13 -1.14 29.47
CA ASN A 30 -2.54 0.03 28.78
C ASN A 30 -1.29 -0.28 27.93
N ALA A 31 -1.43 -1.08 26.88
CA ALA A 31 -0.66 -0.80 25.69
C ALA A 31 -1.24 0.51 25.14
N GLN A 32 -0.42 1.56 25.01
CA GLN A 32 -0.81 2.84 24.42
C GLN A 32 -1.54 2.54 23.11
N VAL A 33 -2.86 2.70 23.09
CA VAL A 33 -3.68 2.34 21.92
C VAL A 33 -3.31 3.34 20.83
N GLY A 34 -2.41 2.93 19.95
CA GLY A 34 -2.13 3.67 18.73
C GLY A 34 -3.39 3.75 17.88
N ASP A 35 -3.56 4.86 17.18
CA ASP A 35 -4.62 4.96 16.18
C ASP A 35 -4.52 3.80 15.19
N THR A 36 -5.68 3.30 14.77
CA THR A 36 -5.80 2.28 13.75
C THR A 36 -5.78 2.93 12.37
N VAL A 37 -4.90 2.45 11.50
CA VAL A 37 -4.91 2.76 10.07
C VAL A 37 -5.37 1.50 9.34
N TYR A 38 -6.38 1.63 8.49
CA TYR A 38 -6.94 0.54 7.71
C TYR A 38 -6.65 0.74 6.23
N ALA A 39 -6.30 -0.34 5.53
CA ALA A 39 -6.18 -0.35 4.09
C ALA A 39 -6.79 -1.64 3.51
N GLU A 40 -7.69 -1.49 2.54
CA GLU A 40 -8.24 -2.60 1.78
C GLU A 40 -7.53 -2.70 0.43
N ILE A 41 -6.71 -3.73 0.27
CA ILE A 41 -5.73 -3.86 -0.81
C ILE A 41 -6.00 -5.16 -1.58
N ALA A 42 -5.83 -5.11 -2.89
CA ALA A 42 -5.85 -6.29 -3.75
C ALA A 42 -4.51 -6.47 -4.48
N ALA A 43 -4.13 -7.73 -4.69
CA ALA A 43 -3.17 -8.10 -5.73
C ALA A 43 -3.91 -8.37 -7.03
N ILE A 44 -3.51 -7.73 -8.13
CA ILE A 44 -4.12 -7.87 -9.46
C ILE A 44 -3.07 -8.12 -10.54
N ASP A 45 -3.47 -8.76 -11.63
CA ASP A 45 -2.67 -8.86 -12.83
C ASP A 45 -2.61 -7.50 -13.55
N GLN A 46 -1.41 -7.09 -13.92
CA GLN A 46 -1.16 -5.82 -14.58
C GLN A 46 0.10 -5.92 -15.43
N PRO A 47 -0.04 -6.12 -16.75
CA PRO A 47 1.10 -6.08 -17.67
C PRO A 47 1.88 -4.78 -17.51
N ILE A 48 3.21 -4.89 -17.38
CA ILE A 48 4.11 -3.74 -17.20
C ILE A 48 4.77 -3.44 -18.54
N MET A 49 4.54 -2.25 -19.08
CA MET A 49 5.14 -1.80 -20.34
C MET A 49 6.39 -0.96 -20.05
N TYR A 50 7.54 -1.38 -20.58
CA TYR A 50 8.83 -0.73 -20.36
C TYR A 50 9.12 0.36 -21.40
N ASN A 51 8.65 0.20 -22.63
CA ASN A 51 8.86 1.19 -23.67
C ASN A 51 7.74 1.19 -24.72
N ARG A 52 7.74 2.24 -25.55
CA ARG A 52 6.78 2.43 -26.65
C ARG A 52 6.98 1.46 -27.83
N MET A 53 8.04 0.64 -27.78
CA MET A 53 8.32 -0.37 -28.80
C MET A 53 7.74 -1.75 -28.43
N GLY A 54 7.04 -1.87 -27.29
CA GLY A 54 6.36 -3.10 -26.89
C GLY A 54 7.19 -4.03 -26.02
N ALA A 55 8.30 -3.56 -25.43
CA ALA A 55 8.98 -4.30 -24.38
C ALA A 55 8.11 -4.32 -23.12
N ALA A 56 7.82 -5.51 -22.59
CA ALA A 56 6.87 -5.68 -21.50
C ALA A 56 7.20 -6.86 -20.58
N VAL A 57 6.58 -6.86 -19.40
CA VAL A 57 6.39 -8.04 -18.56
C VAL A 57 4.89 -8.36 -18.58
N PRO A 58 4.43 -9.32 -19.41
CA PRO A 58 3.01 -9.62 -19.59
C PRO A 58 2.37 -10.19 -18.32
N THR A 59 3.19 -10.85 -17.50
CA THR A 59 2.82 -11.47 -16.21
C THR A 59 3.02 -10.54 -15.03
N GLY A 60 3.07 -9.24 -15.29
CA GLY A 60 3.21 -8.21 -14.28
C GLY A 60 2.03 -8.27 -13.31
N MET A 61 2.30 -7.91 -12.06
CA MET A 61 1.32 -7.86 -10.98
C MET A 61 1.57 -6.62 -10.16
N ILE A 62 0.52 -6.03 -9.59
CA ILE A 62 0.64 -4.89 -8.69
C ILE A 62 -0.29 -5.03 -7.49
N PHE A 63 0.05 -4.32 -6.42
CA PHE A 63 -0.90 -4.03 -5.35
C PHE A 63 -1.68 -2.76 -5.69
N ALA A 64 -2.99 -2.77 -5.43
CA ALA A 64 -3.86 -1.62 -5.59
C ALA A 64 -4.84 -1.54 -4.41
N LEU A 65 -5.28 -0.33 -4.05
CA LEU A 65 -6.46 -0.21 -3.19
C LEU A 65 -7.66 -0.81 -3.91
N VAL A 66 -8.53 -1.51 -3.19
CA VAL A 66 -9.78 -2.03 -3.76
C VAL A 66 -10.64 -0.90 -4.32
N SER A 67 -10.62 0.27 -3.68
CA SER A 67 -11.30 1.47 -4.16
C SER A 67 -10.78 1.99 -5.49
N ASP A 68 -9.59 1.57 -5.95
CA ASP A 68 -8.98 1.97 -7.23
C ASP A 68 -9.26 1.01 -8.39
N LEU A 69 -9.98 -0.09 -8.14
CA LEU A 69 -10.39 -1.06 -9.14
C LEU A 69 -11.69 -0.64 -9.84
N GLU A 70 -11.89 -1.10 -11.08
CA GLU A 70 -13.17 -0.99 -11.77
C GLU A 70 -14.24 -1.83 -11.05
N SER A 71 -15.52 -1.43 -11.05
CA SER A 71 -16.56 -2.22 -10.35
C SER A 71 -16.87 -3.54 -11.06
N GLY A 72 -17.27 -4.57 -10.31
CA GLY A 72 -17.77 -5.83 -10.89
C GLY A 72 -16.67 -6.78 -11.38
N TYR A 73 -15.46 -6.68 -10.82
CA TYR A 73 -14.37 -7.59 -11.14
C TYR A 73 -14.60 -9.01 -10.61
N SER A 74 -13.88 -9.96 -11.22
CA SER A 74 -13.68 -11.31 -10.72
C SER A 74 -12.17 -11.60 -10.63
N VAL A 75 -11.82 -12.73 -10.03
CA VAL A 75 -10.41 -13.17 -9.93
C VAL A 75 -9.81 -13.33 -11.33
N GLY A 76 -8.64 -12.73 -11.54
CA GLY A 76 -7.94 -12.71 -12.83
C GLY A 76 -8.44 -11.67 -13.84
N ASP A 77 -9.55 -10.98 -13.57
CA ASP A 77 -10.12 -9.94 -14.45
C ASP A 77 -10.15 -8.55 -13.78
N ALA A 78 -9.76 -8.48 -12.50
CA ALA A 78 -9.63 -7.23 -11.78
C ALA A 78 -8.56 -6.32 -12.41
N HIS A 79 -8.95 -5.10 -12.75
CA HIS A 79 -8.07 -4.09 -13.32
C HIS A 79 -8.33 -2.72 -12.69
N LEU A 80 -7.33 -1.86 -12.78
CA LEU A 80 -7.45 -0.47 -12.32
C LEU A 80 -8.50 0.28 -13.15
N ARG A 81 -9.17 1.23 -12.50
CA ARG A 81 -10.00 2.21 -13.21
C ARG A 81 -9.19 2.92 -14.28
N THR A 82 -9.85 3.30 -15.37
CA THR A 82 -9.21 4.01 -16.51
C THR A 82 -8.49 5.31 -16.12
N SER A 83 -8.92 5.96 -15.05
CA SER A 83 -8.30 7.18 -14.49
C SER A 83 -7.05 6.92 -13.65
N LYS A 84 -6.72 5.66 -13.35
CA LYS A 84 -5.60 5.26 -12.49
C LYS A 84 -4.48 4.64 -13.33
N ARG A 85 -3.26 5.09 -13.05
CA ARG A 85 -2.04 4.53 -13.65
C ARG A 85 -1.46 3.43 -12.76
N PRO A 86 -1.01 2.30 -13.33
CA PRO A 86 -0.23 1.30 -12.61
C PRO A 86 1.01 1.91 -11.96
N ARG A 87 1.23 1.59 -10.69
CA ARG A 87 2.39 2.01 -9.89
C ARG A 87 2.51 1.14 -8.63
N PRO A 88 3.71 1.02 -8.04
CA PRO A 88 3.85 0.42 -6.71
C PRO A 88 3.00 1.17 -5.68
N ILE A 89 2.45 0.43 -4.72
CA ILE A 89 1.61 1.00 -3.67
C ILE A 89 2.48 1.66 -2.60
N VAL A 90 2.06 2.82 -2.07
CA VAL A 90 2.69 3.45 -0.91
C VAL A 90 1.67 3.62 0.19
N LEU A 91 1.83 2.84 1.25
CA LEU A 91 1.06 2.94 2.49
C LEU A 91 1.71 3.96 3.41
N ARG A 92 0.90 4.65 4.20
CA ARG A 92 1.37 5.60 5.22
C ARG A 92 0.67 5.33 6.54
N ALA A 93 1.43 5.35 7.61
CA ALA A 93 0.94 5.28 8.97
C ALA A 93 1.82 6.20 9.82
N ASN A 94 1.35 6.57 11.01
CA ASN A 94 2.18 7.33 11.95
C ASN A 94 2.84 6.37 12.93
N LYS A 95 3.96 6.80 13.50
CA LYS A 95 4.62 6.07 14.59
C LYS A 95 3.60 5.72 15.68
N GLY A 96 3.67 4.47 16.16
CA GLY A 96 2.78 3.90 17.16
C GLY A 96 1.43 3.41 16.63
N ASN A 97 1.06 3.66 15.37
CA ASN A 97 -0.22 3.19 14.83
C ASN A 97 -0.25 1.68 14.64
N VAL A 98 -1.46 1.11 14.69
CA VAL A 98 -1.72 -0.26 14.24
C VAL A 98 -2.25 -0.20 12.82
N LEU A 99 -1.52 -0.78 11.87
CA LEU A 99 -1.94 -0.87 10.47
C LEU A 99 -2.61 -2.23 10.22
N ILE A 100 -3.90 -2.19 9.90
CA ILE A 100 -4.73 -3.33 9.52
C ILE A 100 -4.88 -3.34 8.01
N ILE A 101 -4.40 -4.41 7.38
CA ILE A 101 -4.48 -4.60 5.93
C ILE A 101 -5.46 -5.73 5.67
N LYS A 102 -6.58 -5.42 5.01
CA LYS A 102 -7.47 -6.44 4.44
C LYS A 102 -7.03 -6.70 3.01
N PHE A 103 -6.38 -7.84 2.81
CA PHE A 103 -5.76 -8.23 1.57
C PHE A 103 -6.65 -9.20 0.78
N HIS A 104 -6.91 -8.88 -0.48
CA HIS A 104 -7.63 -9.72 -1.44
C HIS A 104 -6.68 -10.23 -2.52
N ASN A 105 -6.58 -11.54 -2.69
CA ASN A 105 -5.81 -12.07 -3.79
C ASN A 105 -6.71 -12.27 -5.02
N LEU A 106 -6.68 -11.30 -5.94
CA LEU A 106 -7.45 -11.31 -7.19
C LEU A 106 -6.60 -11.70 -8.40
N LEU A 107 -5.41 -12.25 -8.17
CA LEU A 107 -4.55 -12.80 -9.21
C LEU A 107 -5.23 -13.96 -9.93
N SER A 108 -5.10 -14.02 -11.26
CA SER A 108 -5.52 -15.18 -12.03
C SER A 108 -4.85 -16.46 -11.48
N PRO A 109 -5.59 -17.57 -11.28
CA PRO A 109 -4.99 -18.84 -10.88
C PRO A 109 -3.94 -19.33 -11.89
N TYR A 110 -2.99 -20.13 -11.40
CA TYR A 110 -2.05 -20.80 -12.29
C TYR A 110 -2.69 -22.09 -12.80
N GLU A 111 -2.82 -22.21 -14.12
CA GLU A 111 -3.42 -23.36 -14.78
C GLU A 111 -2.41 -23.92 -15.78
N ALA A 112 -1.81 -25.07 -15.46
CA ALA A 112 -0.66 -25.62 -16.17
C ALA A 112 -0.88 -25.82 -17.67
N GLU A 113 -2.11 -26.16 -18.07
CA GLU A 113 -2.52 -26.47 -19.45
C GLU A 113 -3.06 -25.27 -20.23
N ASP A 114 -3.26 -24.12 -19.58
CA ASP A 114 -3.78 -22.93 -20.25
C ASP A 114 -2.81 -22.44 -21.33
N LEU A 115 -3.36 -22.13 -22.50
CA LEU A 115 -2.59 -21.67 -23.65
C LEU A 115 -2.27 -20.18 -23.54
N VAL A 116 -0.99 -19.87 -23.40
CA VAL A 116 -0.45 -18.51 -23.36
C VAL A 116 0.45 -18.24 -24.56
N ASP A 117 0.69 -16.97 -24.85
CA ASP A 117 1.61 -16.58 -25.92
C ASP A 117 3.05 -16.96 -25.55
N ALA A 118 3.72 -17.65 -26.47
CA ALA A 118 5.12 -18.00 -26.36
C ALA A 118 5.97 -16.77 -26.67
N TYR A 119 6.27 -16.01 -25.62
CA TYR A 119 7.22 -14.93 -25.69
C TYR A 119 8.64 -15.44 -25.98
N ASN A 120 9.50 -14.60 -26.57
CA ASN A 120 10.87 -14.96 -27.01
C ASN A 120 10.93 -15.95 -28.18
N THR A 121 10.01 -15.82 -29.14
CA THR A 121 9.96 -16.66 -30.34
C THR A 121 9.98 -15.81 -31.62
N THR A 122 10.59 -16.35 -32.69
CA THR A 122 10.67 -15.68 -34.01
C THR A 122 9.36 -15.73 -34.80
N LYS A 123 8.35 -16.46 -34.31
CA LYS A 123 6.99 -16.52 -34.87
C LYS A 123 5.99 -16.64 -33.72
N PRO A 124 4.86 -15.90 -33.73
CA PRO A 124 3.81 -16.05 -32.73
C PRO A 124 3.38 -17.52 -32.63
N LYS A 125 3.45 -18.08 -31.43
CA LYS A 125 3.01 -19.44 -31.12
C LYS A 125 2.36 -19.41 -29.74
N LYS A 126 1.40 -20.32 -29.50
CA LYS A 126 0.87 -20.58 -28.16
C LYS A 126 1.54 -21.81 -27.55
N VAL A 127 1.84 -21.74 -26.27
CA VAL A 127 2.37 -22.84 -25.44
C VAL A 127 1.56 -22.92 -24.15
N THR A 128 1.62 -24.03 -23.43
CA THR A 128 0.97 -24.12 -22.12
C THR A 128 1.73 -23.28 -21.08
N GLN A 129 1.08 -22.85 -20.00
CA GLN A 129 1.75 -22.15 -18.89
C GLN A 129 2.91 -22.97 -18.30
N SER A 130 2.77 -24.30 -18.24
CA SER A 130 3.81 -25.23 -17.81
C SER A 130 5.03 -25.32 -18.76
N HIS A 131 4.91 -24.86 -20.00
CA HIS A 131 6.06 -24.67 -20.89
C HIS A 131 6.63 -23.24 -20.84
N ALA A 132 5.81 -22.26 -20.40
CA ALA A 132 6.19 -20.85 -20.28
C ALA A 132 6.72 -20.47 -18.88
N VAL A 133 7.12 -21.43 -18.05
CA VAL A 133 7.33 -21.28 -16.59
C VAL A 133 8.33 -20.18 -16.20
N LYS A 134 9.26 -19.82 -17.09
CA LYS A 134 10.19 -18.70 -16.84
C LYS A 134 9.48 -17.35 -16.73
N ASN A 135 8.33 -17.19 -17.38
CA ASN A 135 7.60 -15.93 -17.40
C ASN A 135 6.50 -15.88 -16.34
N TYR A 136 5.99 -17.03 -15.89
CA TYR A 136 4.85 -17.13 -14.99
C TYR A 136 5.28 -17.64 -13.61
N PRO A 137 4.93 -16.95 -12.51
CA PRO A 137 5.07 -17.51 -11.18
C PRO A 137 4.15 -18.73 -11.06
N VAL A 138 4.73 -19.89 -10.71
CA VAL A 138 3.96 -21.13 -10.52
C VAL A 138 2.99 -21.00 -9.35
N THR A 139 3.39 -20.28 -8.30
CA THR A 139 2.49 -19.95 -7.20
C THR A 139 1.83 -18.61 -7.44
N ARG A 140 0.50 -18.63 -7.29
CA ARG A 140 -0.35 -17.45 -7.31
C ARG A 140 -0.92 -17.15 -5.93
N ALA A 141 -0.48 -17.88 -4.91
CA ALA A 141 -0.69 -17.46 -3.53
C ALA A 141 0.17 -16.22 -3.25
N ALA A 142 -0.40 -15.21 -2.62
CA ALA A 142 0.25 -13.92 -2.41
C ALA A 142 -0.07 -13.38 -1.00
N GLY A 143 0.75 -12.46 -0.53
CA GLY A 143 0.55 -11.77 0.74
C GLY A 143 1.17 -10.38 0.73
N ILE A 144 1.01 -9.63 1.82
CA ILE A 144 1.69 -8.34 2.01
C ILE A 144 2.57 -8.47 3.25
N HIS A 145 3.84 -8.78 3.02
CA HIS A 145 4.86 -8.78 4.04
C HIS A 145 5.55 -7.41 4.05
N ILE A 146 5.79 -6.84 5.23
CA ILE A 146 6.45 -5.54 5.38
C ILE A 146 7.71 -5.74 6.23
N LEU A 147 8.88 -5.58 5.60
CA LEU A 147 10.16 -5.79 6.26
C LEU A 147 10.32 -4.82 7.43
N GLY A 148 10.87 -5.30 8.54
CA GLY A 148 11.21 -4.46 9.69
C GLY A 148 10.01 -3.96 10.49
N THR A 149 8.82 -4.53 10.27
CA THR A 149 7.63 -4.27 11.10
C THR A 149 7.36 -5.42 12.07
N GLU A 150 6.61 -5.13 13.13
CA GLU A 150 6.22 -6.11 14.13
C GLU A 150 4.77 -6.55 13.89
N MET A 151 4.51 -7.85 13.99
CA MET A 151 3.15 -8.38 13.96
C MET A 151 2.44 -8.02 15.25
N ALA A 152 1.24 -7.44 15.16
CA ALA A 152 0.52 -6.97 16.34
C ALA A 152 -0.27 -8.08 17.05
N ASP A 153 -0.72 -9.10 16.31
CA ASP A 153 -1.58 -10.17 16.81
C ASP A 153 -0.82 -11.49 16.90
N ASP A 154 -0.60 -12.16 15.76
CA ASP A 154 0.15 -13.40 15.68
C ASP A 154 0.98 -13.53 14.39
N ILE A 155 1.67 -14.66 14.26
CA ILE A 155 2.54 -14.98 13.11
C ILE A 155 1.78 -15.04 11.77
N SER A 156 0.45 -15.15 11.77
CA SER A 156 -0.34 -15.12 10.55
C SER A 156 -0.42 -13.73 9.91
N SER A 157 0.01 -12.68 10.63
CA SER A 157 0.18 -11.34 10.08
C SER A 157 1.50 -11.14 9.30
N ASP A 158 2.41 -12.13 9.32
CA ASP A 158 3.69 -12.05 8.59
C ASP A 158 3.53 -12.16 7.07
N ALA A 159 2.38 -12.68 6.60
CA ALA A 159 2.08 -12.90 5.18
C ALA A 159 3.15 -13.73 4.46
N SER A 160 3.60 -14.82 5.09
CA SER A 160 4.63 -15.75 4.64
C SER A 160 4.25 -17.22 4.84
N PHE A 161 5.04 -18.12 4.26
CA PHE A 161 4.97 -19.56 4.51
C PHE A 161 6.32 -20.09 4.98
N ASN A 162 6.67 -19.76 6.22
CA ASN A 162 7.99 -20.01 6.79
C ASN A 162 7.98 -21.11 7.86
N GLY A 163 8.89 -22.09 7.72
CA GLY A 163 9.14 -23.12 8.71
C GLY A 163 7.97 -24.09 8.91
N VAL A 164 7.55 -24.28 10.17
CA VAL A 164 6.44 -25.18 10.55
C VAL A 164 5.11 -24.44 10.71
N ASN A 165 5.07 -23.14 10.47
CA ASN A 165 3.85 -22.34 10.57
C ASN A 165 2.90 -22.67 9.42
N ALA A 166 1.59 -22.55 9.67
CA ALA A 166 0.62 -22.56 8.58
C ALA A 166 0.89 -21.39 7.63
N THR A 167 0.60 -21.58 6.34
CA THR A 167 0.70 -20.48 5.37
C THR A 167 -0.19 -19.31 5.79
N SER A 168 0.39 -18.11 5.75
CA SER A 168 -0.35 -16.85 5.86
C SER A 168 -0.48 -16.12 4.53
N LEU A 169 -0.03 -16.74 3.44
CA LEU A 169 -0.36 -16.31 2.08
C LEU A 169 -1.82 -16.65 1.76
N ALA A 170 -2.50 -15.75 1.05
CA ALA A 170 -3.83 -15.98 0.52
C ALA A 170 -3.73 -16.68 -0.85
N ALA A 171 -4.47 -17.77 -1.06
CA ALA A 171 -4.67 -18.36 -2.39
C ALA A 171 -5.46 -17.41 -3.31
N PRO A 172 -5.47 -17.62 -4.65
CA PRO A 172 -6.38 -16.89 -5.53
C PRO A 172 -7.83 -16.98 -5.04
N ASN A 173 -8.56 -15.86 -5.10
CA ASN A 173 -9.91 -15.68 -4.53
C ASN A 173 -10.01 -15.66 -3.00
N GLU A 174 -8.89 -15.73 -2.27
CA GLU A 174 -8.89 -15.71 -0.81
C GLU A 174 -8.62 -14.29 -0.28
N THR A 175 -9.26 -13.99 0.85
CA THR A 175 -9.03 -12.76 1.63
C THR A 175 -8.31 -13.11 2.93
N ARG A 176 -7.30 -12.33 3.29
CA ARG A 176 -6.58 -12.42 4.57
C ARG A 176 -6.50 -11.04 5.22
N THR A 177 -6.33 -11.01 6.53
CA THR A 177 -6.10 -9.77 7.29
C THR A 177 -4.74 -9.83 7.94
N TYR A 178 -3.91 -8.81 7.74
CA TYR A 178 -2.61 -8.66 8.36
C TYR A 178 -2.63 -7.45 9.28
N THR A 179 -2.20 -7.63 10.53
CA THR A 179 -2.18 -6.57 11.55
C THR A 179 -0.75 -6.34 12.01
N ILE A 180 -0.23 -5.15 11.74
CA ILE A 180 1.17 -4.79 12.02
C ILE A 180 1.26 -3.51 12.86
N ILE A 181 2.33 -3.39 13.64
CA ILE A 181 2.64 -2.21 14.45
C ILE A 181 3.63 -1.34 13.68
N ALA A 182 3.28 -0.06 13.51
CA ALA A 182 4.16 0.96 12.95
C ALA A 182 5.11 1.50 14.05
N ALA A 183 6.06 0.67 14.47
CA ALA A 183 6.87 0.93 15.68
C ALA A 183 7.77 2.17 15.58
N GLU A 184 8.45 2.35 14.44
CA GLU A 184 9.45 3.41 14.28
C GLU A 184 9.34 4.12 12.93
N GLU A 185 9.67 5.42 12.91
CA GLU A 185 9.68 6.23 11.69
C GLU A 185 10.67 5.70 10.66
N GLY A 186 10.26 5.69 9.39
CA GLY A 186 11.12 5.20 8.31
C GLY A 186 10.37 4.78 7.06
N ALA A 187 11.13 4.29 6.09
CA ALA A 187 10.61 3.70 4.87
C ALA A 187 10.91 2.20 4.86
N PHE A 188 9.86 1.40 4.71
CA PHE A 188 9.91 -0.05 4.78
C PHE A 188 9.41 -0.65 3.48
N LEU A 189 10.16 -1.62 2.94
CA LEU A 189 9.74 -2.33 1.73
C LEU A 189 8.59 -3.28 2.07
N LEU A 190 7.50 -3.20 1.29
CA LEU A 190 6.44 -4.20 1.33
C LEU A 190 6.45 -4.99 0.02
N TYR A 191 6.23 -6.30 0.09
CA TYR A 191 6.17 -7.17 -1.07
C TYR A 191 5.46 -8.48 -0.75
N SER A 192 5.10 -9.24 -1.79
CA SER A 192 4.59 -10.59 -1.62
C SER A 192 5.72 -11.60 -1.46
N THR A 193 5.64 -12.42 -0.40
CA THR A 193 6.62 -13.50 -0.15
C THR A 193 6.23 -14.84 -0.81
N GLY A 194 5.16 -14.85 -1.61
CA GLY A 194 4.68 -16.08 -2.25
C GLY A 194 5.70 -16.68 -3.21
N ALA A 195 6.38 -15.83 -3.96
CA ALA A 195 7.59 -16.16 -4.69
C ALA A 195 8.42 -14.89 -4.84
N ASP A 196 9.48 -14.74 -4.04
CA ASP A 196 10.23 -13.49 -3.96
C ASP A 196 10.96 -13.18 -5.26
N ILE A 197 12.22 -13.62 -5.37
CA ILE A 197 13.11 -13.25 -6.45
C ILE A 197 13.23 -14.42 -7.41
N GLN A 198 13.12 -14.11 -8.69
CA GLN A 198 13.62 -15.00 -9.72
C GLN A 198 15.16 -14.97 -9.74
N VAL A 199 15.80 -16.13 -9.67
CA VAL A 199 17.27 -16.24 -9.79
C VAL A 199 17.61 -17.26 -10.88
N GLY A 200 18.28 -16.82 -11.95
CA GLY A 200 18.75 -17.70 -13.01
C GLY A 200 17.65 -18.31 -13.88
N ARG A 201 17.67 -19.64 -14.09
CA ARG A 201 16.69 -20.39 -14.92
C ARG A 201 15.39 -20.75 -14.19
N THR A 202 15.16 -20.21 -12.99
CA THR A 202 13.98 -20.53 -12.18
C THR A 202 12.73 -19.79 -12.66
N ASN A 203 11.57 -20.22 -12.17
CA ASN A 203 10.26 -19.72 -12.58
C ASN A 203 10.04 -18.30 -12.04
N GLY A 204 9.13 -17.53 -12.67
CA GLY A 204 8.92 -16.11 -12.36
C GLY A 204 8.70 -15.81 -10.87
N GLY A 205 9.31 -14.74 -10.35
CA GLY A 205 9.08 -14.24 -9.00
C GLY A 205 8.02 -13.13 -8.98
N GLN A 206 7.15 -13.13 -7.97
CA GLN A 206 6.12 -12.11 -7.75
C GLN A 206 6.74 -10.74 -7.46
N LEU A 207 7.80 -10.65 -6.65
CA LEU A 207 8.51 -9.38 -6.42
C LEU A 207 9.16 -8.88 -7.73
N THR A 208 9.84 -9.75 -8.48
CA THR A 208 10.41 -9.38 -9.79
C THR A 208 9.35 -9.01 -10.83
N ASN A 209 8.10 -9.46 -10.68
CA ASN A 209 6.98 -9.13 -11.55
C ASN A 209 6.16 -7.92 -11.09
N GLY A 210 6.61 -7.18 -10.06
CA GLY A 210 6.01 -5.90 -9.68
C GLY A 210 5.17 -5.92 -8.40
N LEU A 211 5.03 -7.07 -7.73
CA LEU A 211 4.19 -7.21 -6.54
C LEU A 211 4.89 -6.69 -5.27
N PHE A 212 5.14 -5.38 -5.24
CA PHE A 212 5.82 -4.66 -4.18
C PHE A 212 5.31 -3.21 -4.01
N GLY A 213 5.79 -2.55 -2.96
CA GLY A 213 5.51 -1.16 -2.63
C GLY A 213 6.36 -0.68 -1.47
N SER A 214 5.87 0.31 -0.71
CA SER A 214 6.47 0.66 0.58
C SER A 214 5.43 1.09 1.63
N LEU A 215 5.79 0.90 2.91
CA LEU A 215 5.15 1.55 4.04
C LEU A 215 6.08 2.67 4.51
N ASN A 216 5.58 3.89 4.52
CA ASN A 216 6.30 5.02 5.09
C ASN A 216 5.66 5.40 6.44
N ILE A 217 6.41 5.19 7.52
CA ILE A 217 6.00 5.54 8.87
C ILE A 217 6.43 6.98 9.15
N GLN A 218 5.46 7.86 9.34
CA GLN A 218 5.63 9.28 9.62
C GLN A 218 5.72 9.56 11.14
N PRO A 219 6.15 10.77 11.55
CA PRO A 219 6.08 11.18 12.95
C PRO A 219 4.67 11.03 13.56
N GLU A 220 4.59 10.94 14.88
CA GLU A 220 3.30 10.87 15.57
C GLU A 220 2.46 12.14 15.27
N GLY A 221 1.15 11.95 15.10
CA GLY A 221 0.22 13.03 14.76
C GLY A 221 0.40 13.64 13.36
N ALA A 222 1.21 13.05 12.48
CA ALA A 222 1.35 13.52 11.11
C ALA A 222 0.05 13.39 10.31
N GLU A 223 -0.20 14.36 9.44
CA GLU A 223 -1.27 14.32 8.44
C GLU A 223 -0.63 14.23 7.05
N TYR A 224 -1.27 13.49 6.15
CA TYR A 224 -0.74 13.20 4.82
C TYR A 224 -1.76 13.54 3.73
N TYR A 225 -1.31 14.36 2.78
CA TYR A 225 -2.10 14.93 1.70
C TYR A 225 -1.49 14.61 0.33
N ARG A 226 -2.34 14.48 -0.68
CA ARG A 226 -1.92 14.25 -2.06
C ARG A 226 -1.07 15.42 -2.53
N SER A 227 0.12 15.13 -3.05
CA SER A 227 1.02 16.16 -3.57
C SER A 227 0.67 16.62 -5.00
N GLN A 228 -0.20 15.89 -5.69
CA GLN A 228 -0.57 16.16 -7.08
C GLN A 228 -2.03 15.78 -7.31
N VAL A 229 -2.79 16.71 -7.87
CA VAL A 229 -4.18 16.55 -8.27
C VAL A 229 -4.41 17.28 -9.59
N THR A 230 -5.52 17.01 -10.26
CA THR A 230 -5.92 17.79 -11.45
C THR A 230 -6.28 19.21 -11.04
N GLU A 231 -6.23 20.14 -12.00
CA GLU A 231 -6.62 21.53 -11.79
C GLU A 231 -8.05 21.62 -11.24
N ASP A 232 -9.00 20.90 -11.83
CA ASP A 232 -10.40 20.88 -11.40
C ASP A 232 -10.60 20.40 -9.96
N LEU A 233 -9.80 19.42 -9.51
CA LEU A 233 -9.85 18.94 -8.12
C LEU A 233 -9.20 19.94 -7.18
N LEU A 234 -8.07 20.54 -7.56
CA LEU A 234 -7.42 21.56 -6.75
C LEU A 234 -8.34 22.77 -6.57
N ALA A 235 -9.00 23.23 -7.64
CA ALA A 235 -9.90 24.37 -7.61
C ALA A 235 -11.03 24.21 -6.58
N GLN A 236 -11.58 22.99 -6.44
CA GLN A 236 -12.61 22.66 -5.45
C GLN A 236 -12.13 22.80 -3.99
N THR A 237 -10.81 22.77 -3.76
CA THR A 237 -10.22 22.87 -2.42
C THR A 237 -9.86 24.30 -2.02
N ILE A 238 -9.91 25.26 -2.95
CA ILE A 238 -9.48 26.63 -2.69
C ILE A 238 -10.58 27.37 -1.94
N LEU A 239 -10.28 27.87 -0.73
CA LEU A 239 -11.21 28.69 0.05
C LEU A 239 -11.25 30.13 -0.46
N ARG A 240 -10.07 30.67 -0.76
CA ARG A 240 -9.84 32.04 -1.19
C ARG A 240 -8.43 32.19 -1.73
N TRP A 241 -8.16 33.34 -2.32
CA TRP A 241 -6.85 33.76 -2.76
C TRP A 241 -6.37 34.93 -1.91
N GLU A 242 -5.08 34.94 -1.58
CA GLU A 242 -4.47 35.99 -0.79
C GLU A 242 -3.31 36.63 -1.56
N VAL A 243 -3.21 37.95 -1.51
CA VAL A 243 -2.04 38.70 -1.97
C VAL A 243 -1.33 39.27 -0.75
N PRO A 244 -0.03 38.98 -0.54
CA PRO A 244 0.73 39.56 0.55
C PRO A 244 0.66 41.08 0.52
N ASN A 245 0.49 41.70 1.68
CA ASN A 245 0.60 43.15 1.77
C ASN A 245 2.08 43.58 1.68
N ALA A 246 2.33 44.77 1.12
CA ALA A 246 3.68 45.31 1.04
C ALA A 246 4.26 45.60 2.43
N ASP A 247 3.38 45.94 3.39
CA ASP A 247 3.69 45.97 4.81
C ASP A 247 3.34 44.60 5.45
N PRO A 248 4.33 43.85 5.98
CA PRO A 248 4.09 42.54 6.59
C PRO A 248 3.32 42.61 7.92
N THR A 249 3.07 43.79 8.48
CA THR A 249 2.26 43.97 9.68
C THR A 249 0.77 44.11 9.38
N GLU A 250 0.42 44.38 8.13
CA GLU A 250 -0.97 44.50 7.66
C GLU A 250 -1.47 43.16 7.09
N PRO A 251 -2.78 42.85 7.23
CA PRO A 251 -3.33 41.61 6.71
C PRO A 251 -3.25 41.55 5.18
N ASN A 252 -3.12 40.33 4.66
CA ASN A 252 -3.15 40.05 3.23
C ASN A 252 -4.48 40.50 2.61
N LYS A 253 -4.43 40.91 1.34
CA LYS A 253 -5.65 41.21 0.58
C LYS A 253 -6.32 39.91 0.17
N ILE A 254 -7.59 39.75 0.54
CA ILE A 254 -8.39 38.56 0.27
C ILE A 254 -9.21 38.73 -1.01
N PHE A 255 -9.20 37.72 -1.87
CA PHE A 255 -10.06 37.59 -3.04
C PHE A 255 -10.82 36.26 -2.98
N HIS A 256 -12.13 36.31 -3.17
CA HIS A 256 -12.97 35.11 -3.20
C HIS A 256 -12.97 34.47 -4.61
N ASN A 257 -13.33 33.18 -4.68
CA ASN A 257 -13.25 32.40 -5.92
C ASN A 257 -14.14 32.95 -7.03
N ASP A 258 -15.32 33.46 -6.72
CA ASP A 258 -16.24 34.11 -7.66
C ASP A 258 -15.56 35.27 -8.43
N THR A 259 -14.70 36.00 -7.74
CA THR A 259 -13.92 37.10 -8.29
C THR A 259 -12.83 36.56 -9.22
N VAL A 260 -12.16 35.47 -8.83
CA VAL A 260 -11.13 34.83 -9.65
C VAL A 260 -11.71 34.18 -10.90
N GLU A 261 -12.84 33.49 -10.80
CA GLU A 261 -13.57 32.92 -11.95
C GLU A 261 -13.98 33.99 -12.96
N LYS A 262 -14.46 35.13 -12.47
CA LYS A 262 -14.88 36.25 -13.33
C LYS A 262 -13.73 36.90 -14.09
N TYR A 263 -12.55 37.01 -13.48
CA TYR A 263 -11.44 37.81 -14.03
C TYR A 263 -10.29 36.97 -14.58
N GLY A 264 -10.23 35.67 -14.24
CA GLY A 264 -9.17 34.72 -14.56
C GLY A 264 -7.98 34.80 -13.58
N ILE A 265 -7.41 33.65 -13.19
CA ILE A 265 -6.23 33.59 -12.29
C ILE A 265 -5.01 34.33 -12.87
N TYR A 266 -4.88 34.40 -14.19
CA TYR A 266 -3.78 35.08 -14.88
C TYR A 266 -3.98 36.60 -15.03
N ASN A 267 -5.05 37.15 -14.44
CA ASN A 267 -5.29 38.58 -14.45
C ASN A 267 -4.25 39.31 -13.58
N LYS A 268 -3.70 40.43 -14.06
CA LYS A 268 -2.75 41.28 -13.30
C LYS A 268 -3.27 41.71 -11.93
N LYS A 269 -4.60 41.74 -11.72
CA LYS A 269 -5.21 42.01 -10.42
C LYS A 269 -4.81 40.99 -9.33
N PHE A 270 -4.46 39.77 -9.73
CA PHE A 270 -4.01 38.70 -8.84
C PHE A 270 -2.51 38.43 -8.96
N GLU A 271 -1.73 39.38 -9.50
CA GLU A 271 -0.27 39.25 -9.55
C GLU A 271 0.29 39.12 -8.13
N GLY A 272 1.00 38.01 -7.87
CA GLY A 272 1.49 37.65 -6.53
C GLY A 272 0.46 37.01 -5.60
N ALA A 273 -0.75 36.70 -6.08
CA ALA A 273 -1.75 35.96 -5.31
C ALA A 273 -1.37 34.48 -5.17
N PHE A 274 -1.66 33.92 -3.99
CA PHE A 274 -1.52 32.49 -3.72
C PHE A 274 -2.83 31.93 -3.15
N PRO A 275 -3.16 30.66 -3.46
CA PRO A 275 -4.39 30.05 -2.98
C PRO A 275 -4.27 29.63 -1.51
N ILE A 276 -5.33 29.84 -0.75
CA ILE A 276 -5.52 29.26 0.58
C ILE A 276 -6.37 28.01 0.41
N ILE A 277 -5.80 26.87 0.79
CA ILE A 277 -6.37 25.55 0.56
C ILE A 277 -7.09 25.05 1.82
N ASP A 278 -8.30 24.52 1.64
CA ASP A 278 -8.95 23.65 2.62
C ASP A 278 -8.47 22.21 2.41
N TYR A 279 -7.57 21.78 3.29
CA TYR A 279 -7.04 20.43 3.31
C TYR A 279 -8.08 19.36 3.70
N ASN A 280 -9.22 19.77 4.26
CA ASN A 280 -10.34 18.90 4.61
C ASN A 280 -11.45 18.87 3.55
N ALA A 281 -11.29 19.56 2.43
CA ALA A 281 -12.31 19.63 1.39
C ALA A 281 -12.71 18.23 0.91
N LEU A 282 -14.02 18.03 0.78
CA LEU A 282 -14.64 16.80 0.32
C LEU A 282 -15.20 17.00 -1.10
N ASP A 283 -15.16 15.94 -1.90
CA ASP A 283 -15.84 15.90 -3.19
C ASP A 283 -17.37 15.79 -3.04
N THR A 284 -18.07 15.74 -4.16
CA THR A 284 -19.54 15.60 -4.20
C THR A 284 -20.06 14.28 -3.64
N GLN A 285 -19.18 13.29 -3.45
CA GLN A 285 -19.48 11.97 -2.91
C GLN A 285 -19.09 11.88 -1.42
N GLY A 286 -18.54 12.96 -0.84
CA GLY A 286 -18.09 13.01 0.55
C GLY A 286 -16.70 12.43 0.78
N ASN A 287 -15.94 12.12 -0.28
CA ASN A 287 -14.57 11.64 -0.14
C ASN A 287 -13.59 12.82 -0.04
N PRO A 288 -12.57 12.75 0.82
CA PRO A 288 -11.52 13.75 0.86
C PRO A 288 -10.82 13.92 -0.49
N ILE A 289 -10.63 15.18 -0.92
CA ILE A 289 -9.96 15.50 -2.19
C ILE A 289 -8.44 15.41 -2.04
N LEU A 290 -7.91 16.05 -0.99
CA LEU A 290 -6.47 16.14 -0.73
C LEU A 290 -6.01 15.19 0.36
N ARG A 291 -6.77 15.03 1.45
CA ARG A 291 -6.37 14.11 2.51
C ARG A 291 -6.38 12.67 1.98
N MET A 292 -5.35 11.91 2.32
CA MET A 292 -5.15 10.56 1.77
C MET A 292 -5.88 9.46 2.56
N TYR A 293 -6.57 9.83 3.62
CA TYR A 293 -7.36 8.95 4.47
C TYR A 293 -8.70 9.60 4.84
N THR A 294 -9.71 8.77 5.08
CA THR A 294 -10.95 9.19 5.71
C THR A 294 -10.80 9.13 7.23
N SER A 295 -11.52 10.01 7.92
CA SER A 295 -11.66 10.02 9.38
C SER A 295 -13.11 10.32 9.71
N SER A 296 -13.71 9.56 10.62
CA SER A 296 -15.08 9.82 11.08
C SER A 296 -15.06 10.33 12.52
N PRO A 297 -15.89 11.34 12.87
CA PRO A 297 -16.11 11.73 14.26
C PRO A 297 -16.56 10.57 15.15
N ASP A 298 -17.25 9.57 14.58
CA ASP A 298 -17.72 8.39 15.31
C ASP A 298 -16.59 7.39 15.63
N ARG A 299 -15.46 7.50 14.93
CA ARG A 299 -14.27 6.65 15.11
C ARG A 299 -12.99 7.50 15.03
N PRO A 300 -12.72 8.34 16.05
CA PRO A 300 -11.64 9.33 16.01
C PRO A 300 -10.24 8.70 15.92
N HIS A 301 -10.09 7.46 16.39
CA HIS A 301 -8.85 6.68 16.36
C HIS A 301 -8.77 5.73 15.16
N TYR A 302 -9.61 5.91 14.14
CA TYR A 302 -9.64 5.08 12.95
C TYR A 302 -9.49 5.92 11.68
N ARG A 303 -8.51 5.55 10.87
CA ARG A 303 -8.23 6.17 9.57
C ARG A 303 -8.25 5.11 8.49
N GLU A 304 -9.03 5.29 7.43
CA GLU A 304 -8.99 4.40 6.27
C GLU A 304 -8.24 5.07 5.11
N LEU A 305 -7.20 4.42 4.61
CA LEU A 305 -6.41 4.90 3.48
C LEU A 305 -7.22 4.79 2.19
N ILE A 306 -7.44 5.93 1.55
CA ILE A 306 -8.15 6.02 0.26
C ILE A 306 -7.23 6.41 -0.90
N HIS A 307 -6.01 6.86 -0.59
CA HIS A 307 -4.99 7.19 -1.57
C HIS A 307 -3.63 6.66 -1.16
N THR A 308 -2.89 6.16 -2.14
CA THR A 308 -1.56 5.53 -1.98
C THR A 308 -0.54 6.14 -2.96
N ASP A 309 -0.67 7.44 -3.21
CA ASP A 309 0.21 8.18 -4.12
C ASP A 309 1.68 8.04 -3.72
N LEU A 310 2.59 7.96 -4.71
CA LEU A 310 4.04 7.86 -4.49
C LEU A 310 4.62 9.10 -3.78
N THR A 311 3.92 10.22 -3.87
CA THR A 311 4.34 11.50 -3.30
C THR A 311 3.23 12.09 -2.45
N ALA A 312 3.58 12.66 -1.31
CA ALA A 312 2.64 13.27 -0.39
C ALA A 312 3.20 14.56 0.21
N ILE A 313 2.31 15.46 0.61
CA ILE A 313 2.64 16.54 1.54
C ILE A 313 2.38 15.99 2.94
N ILE A 314 3.41 16.03 3.79
CA ILE A 314 3.35 15.60 5.17
C ILE A 314 3.40 16.83 6.06
N THR A 315 2.47 16.92 6.99
CA THR A 315 2.34 18.06 7.91
C THR A 315 2.19 17.56 9.34
N GLY A 316 2.38 18.44 10.32
CA GLY A 316 1.84 18.25 11.65
C GLY A 316 0.31 18.44 11.68
N PRO A 317 -0.29 18.42 12.88
CA PRO A 317 -1.73 18.61 13.05
C PRO A 317 -2.25 19.91 12.41
N ASN A 318 -3.45 19.86 11.85
CA ASN A 318 -4.15 20.97 11.20
C ASN A 318 -3.38 21.56 10.00
N ALA A 319 -2.79 20.70 9.16
CA ALA A 319 -1.93 21.09 8.03
C ALA A 319 -0.75 22.00 8.44
N GLY A 320 -0.36 21.95 9.71
CA GLY A 320 0.57 22.88 10.33
C GLY A 320 1.97 22.34 10.55
N ARG A 321 2.74 23.10 11.33
CA ARG A 321 4.05 22.70 11.82
C ARG A 321 3.93 21.55 12.83
N PHE A 322 4.89 20.63 12.85
CA PHE A 322 5.00 19.62 13.90
C PHE A 322 5.25 20.26 15.28
N PRO A 323 4.48 19.89 16.32
CA PRO A 323 4.53 20.53 17.63
C PRO A 323 5.84 20.19 18.35
N TYR A 324 6.36 21.11 19.17
CA TYR A 324 7.58 20.88 19.97
C TYR A 324 7.42 19.82 21.06
N SER A 325 6.17 19.46 21.41
CA SER A 325 5.89 18.32 22.27
C SER A 325 6.25 16.99 21.62
N GLU A 326 6.27 16.94 20.28
CA GLU A 326 6.66 15.76 19.54
C GLU A 326 8.18 15.64 19.49
N ASN A 327 8.68 14.55 20.08
CA ASN A 327 10.09 14.23 20.21
C ASN A 327 10.46 13.12 19.23
N SER A 328 10.65 13.50 17.97
CA SER A 328 11.20 12.61 16.96
C SER A 328 12.66 12.93 16.65
N SER A 329 13.44 11.88 16.39
CA SER A 329 14.79 12.02 15.86
C SER A 329 14.82 12.68 14.47
N SER A 330 13.71 12.62 13.72
CA SER A 330 13.55 13.31 12.44
C SER A 330 13.49 14.84 12.59
N PHE A 331 13.22 15.35 13.79
CA PHE A 331 13.22 16.80 14.09
C PHE A 331 14.54 17.32 14.66
N ASN A 332 15.55 16.46 14.84
CA ASN A 332 16.86 16.90 15.28
C ASN A 332 17.49 17.82 14.23
N ASN A 333 17.98 18.97 14.68
CA ASN A 333 18.64 19.95 13.83
C ASN A 333 19.86 19.32 13.13
N VAL A 334 19.95 19.54 11.82
CA VAL A 334 21.15 19.22 11.04
C VAL A 334 21.58 20.47 10.26
N PRO A 335 22.88 20.69 10.00
CA PRO A 335 23.36 21.90 9.33
C PRO A 335 22.71 22.17 7.97
N ALA A 336 22.33 21.12 7.23
CA ALA A 336 21.68 21.23 5.92
C ALA A 336 20.19 21.58 6.00
N SER A 337 19.54 21.42 7.15
CA SER A 337 18.12 21.70 7.36
C SER A 337 17.90 22.08 8.83
N PRO A 338 18.01 23.38 9.18
CA PRO A 338 17.95 23.83 10.56
C PRO A 338 16.53 23.84 11.14
N ASP A 339 15.50 23.84 10.29
CA ASP A 339 14.10 23.77 10.70
C ASP A 339 13.38 22.58 10.03
N ARG A 340 13.43 21.43 10.70
CA ARG A 340 12.86 20.15 10.22
C ARG A 340 11.44 19.88 10.72
N ARG A 341 10.84 20.83 11.44
CA ARG A 341 9.47 20.73 11.95
C ARG A 341 8.44 21.33 11.00
N GLN A 342 8.89 21.96 9.92
CA GLN A 342 8.01 22.46 8.86
C GLN A 342 7.36 21.31 8.09
N PRO A 343 6.15 21.52 7.53
CA PRO A 343 5.62 20.65 6.50
C PRO A 343 6.64 20.36 5.40
N TYR A 344 6.65 19.13 4.90
CA TYR A 344 7.56 18.70 3.85
C TYR A 344 6.85 17.89 2.77
N ARG A 345 7.50 17.77 1.62
CA ARG A 345 7.06 16.87 0.55
C ARG A 345 7.86 15.58 0.60
N GLU A 346 7.15 14.47 0.74
CA GLU A 346 7.71 13.14 0.65
C GLU A 346 7.73 12.65 -0.81
N PHE A 347 8.83 12.00 -1.18
CA PHE A 347 8.97 11.28 -2.45
C PHE A 347 9.34 9.82 -2.18
N SER A 348 8.47 8.89 -2.58
CA SER A 348 8.80 7.46 -2.63
C SER A 348 9.22 7.10 -4.05
N ILE A 349 10.45 6.60 -4.19
CA ILE A 349 11.03 6.21 -5.47
C ILE A 349 11.41 4.74 -5.39
N HIS A 350 10.75 3.91 -6.19
CA HIS A 350 11.06 2.49 -6.30
C HIS A 350 11.80 2.22 -7.60
N TYR A 351 12.95 1.56 -7.50
CA TYR A 351 13.68 1.04 -8.65
C TYR A 351 13.29 -0.42 -8.86
N HIS A 352 12.77 -0.72 -10.06
CA HIS A 352 12.33 -2.06 -10.43
C HIS A 352 13.22 -2.60 -11.55
N GLU A 353 13.92 -3.68 -11.26
CA GLU A 353 14.63 -4.46 -12.27
C GLU A 353 13.76 -5.66 -12.68
N ALA A 354 13.37 -5.73 -13.95
CA ALA A 354 12.70 -6.90 -14.50
C ALA A 354 13.70 -7.84 -15.18
N GLN A 355 13.58 -9.13 -14.88
CA GLN A 355 14.47 -10.17 -15.41
C GLN A 355 13.95 -10.87 -16.67
N ASN A 356 12.63 -10.88 -16.92
CA ASN A 356 12.04 -11.51 -18.12
C ASN A 356 11.19 -10.54 -18.93
N ILE A 357 11.85 -9.50 -19.43
CA ILE A 357 11.24 -8.58 -20.39
C ILE A 357 11.12 -9.29 -21.73
N VAL A 358 9.92 -9.27 -22.29
CA VAL A 358 9.63 -9.79 -23.62
C VAL A 358 9.42 -8.64 -24.57
N GLN A 359 9.72 -8.84 -25.84
CA GLN A 359 9.51 -7.91 -26.93
C GLN A 359 8.32 -8.33 -27.81
N ALA A 360 7.54 -7.34 -28.25
CA ALA A 360 6.34 -7.52 -29.06
C ALA A 360 6.64 -7.98 -30.50
N PHE A 361 7.79 -7.62 -31.07
CA PHE A 361 8.11 -7.92 -32.47
C PHE A 361 9.08 -9.10 -32.60
N PRO A 362 8.74 -10.11 -33.43
CA PRO A 362 9.59 -11.28 -33.60
C PRO A 362 11.00 -11.01 -34.14
N VAL A 363 11.18 -9.88 -34.86
CA VAL A 363 12.47 -9.47 -35.43
C VAL A 363 13.56 -9.30 -34.37
N PHE A 364 13.21 -8.94 -33.14
CA PHE A 364 14.17 -8.81 -32.04
C PHE A 364 14.67 -10.14 -31.49
N TYR A 365 14.12 -11.27 -31.95
CA TYR A 365 14.57 -12.61 -31.60
C TYR A 365 15.31 -13.32 -32.75
N ASN A 366 15.52 -12.64 -33.88
CA ASN A 366 16.07 -13.27 -35.08
C ASN A 366 17.59 -13.50 -35.08
N ASP A 367 18.34 -13.06 -34.06
CA ASP A 367 19.82 -13.14 -34.05
C ASP A 367 20.40 -13.90 -32.84
N ILE A 368 20.15 -15.23 -32.76
CA ILE A 368 20.99 -16.12 -31.91
C ILE A 368 21.45 -17.38 -32.69
N THR A 369 21.76 -17.22 -33.98
CA THR A 369 22.50 -18.26 -34.74
C THR A 369 23.94 -17.84 -35.07
N GLY A 370 24.46 -16.80 -34.42
CA GLY A 370 25.84 -16.32 -34.59
C GLY A 370 26.64 -16.27 -33.28
N GLY A 371 27.27 -17.40 -32.91
CA GLY A 371 28.61 -17.45 -32.28
C GLY A 371 28.77 -17.06 -30.81
N GLY A 372 29.09 -18.06 -29.97
CA GLY A 372 29.62 -17.93 -28.61
C GLY A 372 29.77 -19.30 -27.96
#